data_AF-A0A958MVN1-F1
#
_entry.id   AF-A0A958MVN1-F1
#
_cell.length_a   1.000
_cell.length_b   1.000
_cell.length_c   1.000
_cell.angle_alpha   90.00
_cell.angle_beta   90.00
_cell.angle_gamma   90.00
#
_symmetry.space_group_name_H-M   'P 1'
#
loop_
_entity.id
_entity.type
_entity.pdbx_description
1 polymer ?
#
loop_
_entity_poly.entity_id
_entity_poly.type
_entity_poly.pdbx_seq_one_letter_code
_entity_poly.pdbx_strand_id
1 'polypeptide(L)'
;AAGHVCTVMGAEEYRPIVNEYKVPIVITGFEPLDLVQGIRMVVEQLESGRADLENQYTRSVAEKGNHVAKEAIERVFHPVNQSWRGLGEYEGSGLGLRPEFALYDAWIKFDIHVGQEQATHCLAGEIMMGIKKPQDCSHFGRDCVPDQPMGAPMVSSEGACAAYFKYALDGKGELSAEKRP
;
A
#
# COMPACT_ATOMS: atom_id res chain seq x y z
N ALA A 1 -4.15 4.49 -8.71
CA ALA A 1 -4.72 4.37 -7.35
C ALA A 1 -5.24 2.95 -7.12
N ALA A 2 -5.30 2.49 -5.86
CA ALA A 2 -5.61 1.10 -5.52
C ALA A 2 -7.11 0.78 -5.69
N GLY A 3 -7.46 -0.04 -6.69
CA GLY A 3 -8.84 -0.30 -7.08
C GLY A 3 -9.77 -0.74 -5.96
N HIS A 4 -9.38 -1.75 -5.15
CA HIS A 4 -10.24 -2.25 -4.06
C HIS A 4 -10.47 -1.22 -2.95
N VAL A 5 -9.47 -0.39 -2.62
CA VAL A 5 -9.64 0.71 -1.67
C VAL A 5 -10.64 1.73 -2.22
N CYS A 6 -10.52 2.07 -3.51
CA CYS A 6 -11.43 3.01 -4.18
C CYS A 6 -12.86 2.44 -4.29
N THR A 7 -13.04 1.12 -4.39
CA THR A 7 -14.38 0.50 -4.37
C THR A 7 -15.10 0.79 -3.05
N VAL A 8 -14.37 0.86 -1.93
CA VAL A 8 -14.94 1.22 -0.62
C VAL A 8 -15.07 2.72 -0.47
N MET A 9 -13.97 3.46 -0.62
CA MET A 9 -13.87 4.86 -0.24
C MET A 9 -14.40 5.84 -1.31
N GLY A 10 -14.40 5.40 -2.57
CA GLY A 10 -14.74 6.21 -3.72
C GLY A 10 -13.52 6.71 -4.48
N ALA A 11 -13.76 7.16 -5.71
CA ALA A 11 -12.73 7.80 -6.52
C ALA A 11 -12.40 9.20 -6.00
N GLU A 12 -13.42 9.94 -5.51
CA GLU A 12 -13.31 11.36 -5.19
C GLU A 12 -12.29 11.69 -4.10
N GLU A 13 -11.96 10.73 -3.22
CA GLU A 13 -10.95 10.85 -2.16
C GLU A 13 -9.54 11.16 -2.71
N TYR A 14 -9.26 10.80 -3.96
CA TYR A 14 -7.98 11.13 -4.62
C TYR A 14 -7.97 12.51 -5.29
N ARG A 15 -9.12 13.16 -5.44
CA ARG A 15 -9.25 14.45 -6.14
C ARG A 15 -8.45 15.58 -5.47
N PRO A 16 -8.40 15.71 -4.13
CA PRO A 16 -7.55 16.70 -3.48
C PRO A 16 -6.06 16.53 -3.84
N ILE A 17 -5.57 15.29 -3.89
CA ILE A 17 -4.17 14.98 -4.22
C ILE A 17 -3.84 15.42 -5.66
N VAL A 18 -4.70 15.10 -6.63
CA VAL A 18 -4.51 15.54 -8.03
C VAL A 18 -4.51 17.07 -8.11
N ASN A 19 -5.45 17.72 -7.43
CA ASN A 19 -5.58 19.18 -7.46
C ASN A 19 -4.40 19.90 -6.85
N GLU A 20 -3.86 19.39 -5.74
CA GLU A 20 -2.76 19.99 -4.98
C GLU A 20 -1.41 19.74 -5.65
N TYR A 21 -1.10 18.48 -5.97
CA TYR A 21 0.23 18.09 -6.45
C TYR A 21 0.36 18.09 -7.97
N LYS A 22 -0.74 18.25 -8.71
CA LYS A 22 -0.78 18.20 -10.18
C LYS A 22 -0.16 16.90 -10.73
N VAL A 23 -0.40 15.80 -10.04
CA VAL A 23 0.00 14.45 -10.46
C VAL A 23 -1.24 13.73 -11.00
N PRO A 24 -1.23 13.23 -12.26
CA PRO A 24 -2.35 12.46 -12.80
C PRO A 24 -2.53 11.16 -12.02
N ILE A 25 -3.78 10.82 -11.72
CA ILE A 25 -4.11 9.57 -11.01
C ILE A 25 -5.18 8.83 -11.80
N VAL A 26 -4.87 7.60 -12.19
CA VAL A 26 -5.85 6.67 -12.78
C VAL A 26 -6.12 5.54 -11.79
N ILE A 27 -7.40 5.28 -11.52
CA ILE A 27 -7.85 4.13 -10.72
C ILE A 27 -7.98 2.93 -11.67
N THR A 28 -7.32 1.82 -11.33
CA THR A 28 -7.32 0.61 -12.17
C THR A 28 -7.85 -0.60 -11.40
N GLY A 29 -8.29 -1.60 -12.17
CA GLY A 29 -8.42 -2.97 -11.65
C GLY A 29 -7.06 -3.66 -11.53
N PHE A 30 -7.09 -4.98 -11.44
CA PHE A 30 -5.91 -5.83 -11.21
C PHE A 30 -5.64 -6.81 -12.37
N GLU A 31 -6.49 -6.82 -13.41
CA GLU A 31 -6.21 -7.60 -14.59
C GLU A 31 -5.05 -6.95 -15.38
N PRO A 32 -4.21 -7.74 -16.08
CA PRO A 32 -3.10 -7.19 -16.85
C PRO A 32 -3.54 -6.07 -17.82
N LEU A 33 -4.71 -6.21 -18.44
CA LEU A 33 -5.25 -5.21 -19.37
C LEU A 33 -5.69 -3.93 -18.64
N ASP A 34 -6.21 -4.02 -17.41
CA ASP A 34 -6.56 -2.84 -16.62
C ASP A 34 -5.32 -2.00 -16.32
N LEU A 35 -4.22 -2.67 -15.95
CA LEU A 35 -2.96 -2.01 -15.64
C LEU A 35 -2.36 -1.35 -16.89
N VAL A 36 -2.30 -2.06 -18.01
CA VAL A 36 -1.77 -1.51 -19.27
C VAL A 36 -2.60 -0.32 -19.75
N GLN A 37 -3.93 -0.41 -19.68
CA GLN A 37 -4.80 0.70 -20.05
C GLN A 37 -4.62 1.90 -19.11
N GLY A 38 -4.53 1.66 -17.80
CA GLY A 38 -4.29 2.72 -16.82
C GLY A 38 -2.96 3.43 -17.02
N ILE A 39 -1.88 2.68 -17.31
CA ILE A 39 -0.57 3.24 -17.67
C ILE A 39 -0.70 4.12 -18.92
N ARG A 40 -1.38 3.64 -19.97
CA ARG A 40 -1.60 4.42 -21.20
C ARG A 40 -2.32 5.73 -20.91
N MET A 41 -3.40 5.69 -20.12
CA MET A 41 -4.17 6.89 -19.75
C MET A 41 -3.32 7.91 -18.98
N VAL A 42 -2.50 7.46 -18.03
CA VAL A 42 -1.56 8.35 -17.32
C VAL A 42 -0.55 8.98 -18.30
N VAL A 43 0.03 8.19 -19.20
CA VAL A 43 0.99 8.69 -20.20
C VAL A 43 0.34 9.72 -21.11
N GLU A 44 -0.86 9.47 -21.63
CA GLU A 44 -1.61 10.42 -22.48
C GLU A 44 -1.90 11.74 -21.74
N GLN A 45 -2.20 11.70 -20.44
CA GLN A 45 -2.35 12.91 -19.63
C GLN A 45 -1.02 13.68 -19.51
N LEU A 46 0.08 12.99 -19.17
CA LEU A 46 1.40 13.61 -19.05
C LEU A 46 1.86 14.25 -20.36
N GLU A 47 1.69 13.56 -21.49
CA GLU A 47 2.05 14.07 -22.82
C GLU A 47 1.20 15.27 -23.25
N SER A 48 -0.04 15.36 -22.76
CA SER A 48 -0.94 16.49 -23.01
C SER A 48 -0.84 17.62 -21.96
N GLY A 49 0.07 17.50 -20.99
CA GLY A 49 0.22 18.48 -19.90
C GLY A 49 -0.98 18.55 -18.96
N ARG A 50 -1.77 17.48 -18.87
CA ARG A 50 -2.94 17.36 -17.99
C ARG A 50 -2.60 16.57 -16.72
N ALA A 51 -3.36 16.85 -15.67
CA ALA A 51 -3.30 16.11 -14.41
C ALA A 51 -4.72 16.00 -13.84
N ASP A 52 -5.41 14.95 -14.25
CA ASP A 52 -6.80 14.67 -13.92
C ASP A 52 -6.93 13.36 -13.13
N LEU A 53 -8.00 13.27 -12.34
CA LEU A 53 -8.43 12.01 -11.75
C LEU A 53 -9.32 11.28 -12.75
N GLU A 54 -8.88 10.11 -13.20
CA GLU A 54 -9.67 9.24 -14.08
C GLU A 54 -9.89 7.86 -13.46
N ASN A 55 -10.99 7.21 -13.85
CA ASN A 55 -11.37 5.91 -13.35
C ASN A 55 -11.47 4.93 -14.51
N GLN A 56 -10.46 4.05 -14.64
CA GLN A 56 -10.49 2.93 -15.59
C GLN A 56 -11.31 1.77 -15.03
N TYR A 57 -11.39 1.63 -13.71
CA TYR A 57 -12.08 0.54 -13.00
C TYR A 57 -13.58 0.80 -12.78
N THR A 58 -14.26 1.42 -13.76
CA THR A 58 -15.67 1.86 -13.66
C THR A 58 -16.66 0.74 -13.33
N ARG A 59 -16.32 -0.51 -13.66
CA ARG A 59 -17.12 -1.69 -13.34
C ARG A 59 -17.22 -2.00 -11.83
N SER A 60 -16.29 -1.46 -11.03
CA SER A 60 -16.21 -1.74 -9.59
C SER A 60 -16.08 -0.49 -8.71
N VAL A 61 -15.68 0.65 -9.27
CA VAL A 61 -15.42 1.87 -8.49
C VAL A 61 -16.44 2.94 -8.88
N ALA A 62 -17.28 3.32 -7.91
CA ALA A 62 -18.18 4.47 -8.01
C ALA A 62 -17.49 5.74 -7.49
N GLU A 63 -17.95 6.91 -7.94
CA GLU A 63 -17.37 8.21 -7.53
C GLU A 63 -17.33 8.36 -6.00
N LYS A 64 -18.47 8.07 -5.34
CA LYS A 64 -18.66 8.18 -3.89
C LYS A 64 -18.32 6.92 -3.09
N GLY A 65 -17.92 5.85 -3.78
CA GLY A 65 -17.63 4.56 -3.14
C GLY A 65 -18.87 3.84 -2.59
N ASN A 66 -18.65 3.02 -1.58
CA ASN A 66 -19.69 2.23 -0.92
C ASN A 66 -20.13 2.92 0.38
N HIS A 67 -21.30 3.57 0.32
CA HIS A 67 -21.85 4.31 1.45
C HIS A 67 -22.04 3.46 2.71
N VAL A 68 -22.57 2.24 2.59
CA VAL A 68 -22.81 1.35 3.73
C VAL A 68 -21.51 0.98 4.43
N ALA A 69 -20.44 0.74 3.66
CA ALA A 69 -19.12 0.44 4.21
C ALA A 69 -18.49 1.66 4.89
N LYS A 70 -18.58 2.85 4.27
CA LYS A 70 -18.08 4.11 4.87
C LYS A 70 -18.80 4.40 6.19
N GLU A 71 -20.12 4.30 6.24
CA GLU A 71 -20.90 4.50 7.48
C GLU A 71 -20.51 3.49 8.57
N ALA A 72 -20.28 2.22 8.21
CA ALA A 72 -19.87 1.21 9.18
C ALA A 72 -18.48 1.52 9.77
N ILE A 73 -17.53 1.97 8.94
CA ILE A 73 -16.20 2.39 9.38
C ILE A 73 -16.33 3.62 10.27
N GLU A 74 -17.01 4.67 9.82
CA GLU A 74 -17.18 5.93 10.54
C GLU A 74 -17.90 5.76 11.88
N ARG A 75 -18.83 4.81 11.96
CA ARG A 75 -19.55 4.49 13.20
C ARG A 75 -18.63 3.88 14.26
N VAL A 76 -17.66 3.05 13.86
CA VAL A 76 -16.86 2.24 14.81
C VAL A 76 -15.49 2.87 15.07
N PHE A 77 -14.93 3.55 14.06
CA PHE A 77 -13.56 4.05 14.09
C PHE A 77 -13.49 5.56 13.98
N HIS A 78 -12.36 6.12 14.42
CA HIS A 78 -11.96 7.49 14.13
C HIS A 78 -10.47 7.56 13.73
N PRO A 79 -10.06 8.58 12.97
CA PRO A 79 -8.66 8.79 12.64
C PRO A 79 -7.80 8.98 13.90
N VAL A 80 -6.62 8.36 13.90
CA VAL A 80 -5.57 8.51 14.93
C VAL A 80 -4.21 8.61 14.27
N ASN A 81 -3.23 9.16 14.99
CA ASN A 81 -1.84 9.08 14.57
C ASN A 81 -1.41 7.61 14.58
N GLN A 82 -0.64 7.22 13.57
CA GLN A 82 -0.20 5.84 13.43
C GLN A 82 1.25 5.81 13.00
N SER A 83 2.02 4.96 13.69
CA SER A 83 3.36 4.59 13.26
C SER A 83 3.28 3.53 12.16
N TRP A 84 3.88 3.84 11.02
CA TRP A 84 4.05 2.95 9.89
C TRP A 84 5.48 2.44 9.87
N ARG A 85 5.62 1.11 9.94
CA ARG A 85 6.91 0.43 10.04
C ARG A 85 7.88 0.90 8.96
N GLY A 86 9.01 1.49 9.36
CA GLY A 86 10.04 1.98 8.43
C GLY A 86 9.72 3.31 7.73
N LEU A 87 8.57 3.93 8.00
CA LEU A 87 8.17 5.24 7.46
C LEU A 87 7.98 6.30 8.57
N GLY A 88 7.77 5.87 9.81
CA GLY A 88 7.58 6.75 10.97
C GLY A 88 6.10 7.00 11.27
N GLU A 89 5.83 7.99 12.12
CA GLU A 89 4.46 8.36 12.51
C GLU A 89 3.85 9.38 11.56
N TYR A 90 2.62 9.14 11.13
CA TYR A 90 1.84 10.08 10.34
C TYR A 90 0.52 10.42 11.04
N GLU A 91 0.22 11.72 11.07
CA GLU A 91 -1.01 12.26 11.63
C GLU A 91 -2.24 11.73 10.89
N GLY A 92 -3.26 11.31 11.66
CA GLY A 92 -4.55 10.87 11.11
C GLY A 92 -4.51 9.69 10.13
N SER A 93 -3.41 8.94 10.08
CA SER A 93 -3.18 7.89 9.09
C SER A 93 -3.67 6.50 9.53
N GLY A 94 -4.04 6.33 10.80
CA GLY A 94 -4.60 5.10 11.34
C GLY A 94 -6.07 5.23 11.73
N LEU A 95 -6.67 4.10 12.09
CA LEU A 95 -8.03 4.02 12.62
C LEU A 95 -8.01 3.42 14.02
N GLY A 96 -8.45 4.19 15.01
CA GLY A 96 -8.68 3.75 16.39
C GLY A 96 -10.16 3.47 16.64
N LEU A 97 -10.47 2.58 17.58
CA LEU A 97 -11.85 2.37 18.01
C LEU A 97 -12.38 3.61 18.72
N ARG A 98 -13.61 4.01 18.43
CA ARG A 98 -14.24 5.12 19.13
C ARG A 98 -14.49 4.78 20.61
N PRO A 99 -14.60 5.80 21.50
CA PRO A 99 -14.81 5.57 22.93
C PRO A 99 -16.03 4.70 23.26
N GLU A 100 -17.10 4.75 22.46
CA GLU A 100 -18.29 3.92 22.63
C GLU A 100 -18.01 2.41 22.46
N PHE A 101 -16.91 2.08 21.78
CA PHE A 101 -16.45 0.71 21.52
C PHE A 101 -15.23 0.33 22.36
N ALA A 102 -14.86 1.12 23.39
CA ALA A 102 -13.67 0.89 24.23
C ALA A 102 -13.64 -0.49 24.91
N LEU A 103 -14.80 -1.12 25.15
CA LEU A 103 -14.89 -2.48 25.70
C LEU A 103 -14.26 -3.54 24.77
N TYR A 104 -14.13 -3.24 23.47
CA TYR A 104 -13.51 -4.09 22.46
C TYR A 104 -12.06 -3.69 22.16
N ASP A 105 -11.56 -2.60 22.75
CA ASP A 105 -10.19 -2.14 22.53
C ASP A 105 -9.22 -2.90 23.45
N ALA A 106 -8.32 -3.68 22.83
CA ALA A 106 -7.32 -4.46 23.56
C ALA A 106 -6.28 -3.57 24.27
N TRP A 107 -5.95 -2.40 23.71
CA TRP A 107 -5.02 -1.46 24.33
C TRP A 107 -5.55 -1.00 25.68
N ILE A 108 -6.85 -0.66 25.73
CA ILE A 108 -7.53 -0.21 26.95
C ILE A 108 -7.77 -1.38 27.90
N LYS A 109 -8.32 -2.49 27.40
CA LYS A 109 -8.74 -3.63 28.22
C LYS A 109 -7.59 -4.30 28.97
N PHE A 110 -6.42 -4.34 28.36
CA PHE A 110 -5.25 -5.04 28.90
C PHE A 110 -4.10 -4.10 29.30
N ASP A 111 -4.32 -2.79 29.28
CA ASP A 111 -3.33 -1.78 29.65
C ASP A 111 -1.98 -1.98 28.92
N ILE A 112 -2.06 -2.20 27.61
CA ILE A 112 -0.90 -2.59 26.80
C ILE A 112 -0.01 -1.37 26.56
N HIS A 113 1.26 -1.52 26.92
CA HIS A 113 2.29 -0.55 26.63
C HIS A 113 3.36 -1.18 25.75
N VAL A 114 3.53 -0.67 24.53
CA VAL A 114 4.58 -1.12 23.61
C VAL A 114 5.78 -0.20 23.66
N GLY A 115 6.97 -0.78 23.62
CA GLY A 115 8.22 -0.05 23.47
C GLY A 115 8.43 0.47 22.04
N GLN A 116 9.50 1.24 21.86
CA GLN A 116 9.88 1.74 20.54
C GLN A 116 10.32 0.61 19.60
N GLU A 117 10.03 0.79 18.32
CA GLU A 117 10.50 -0.12 17.28
C GLU A 117 12.04 -0.08 17.18
N GLN A 118 12.67 -1.24 17.08
CA GLN A 118 14.12 -1.36 17.01
C GLN A 118 14.64 -1.02 15.61
N ALA A 119 15.81 -0.41 15.54
CA ALA A 119 16.50 -0.17 14.28
C ALA A 119 16.77 -1.51 13.56
N THR A 120 16.50 -1.54 12.26
CA THR A 120 16.70 -2.72 11.40
C THR A 120 17.62 -2.38 10.23
N HIS A 121 18.42 -3.35 9.80
CA HIS A 121 19.19 -3.27 8.55
C HIS A 121 18.31 -3.50 7.30
N CYS A 122 17.01 -3.74 7.50
CA CYS A 122 16.07 -3.94 6.40
C CYS A 122 15.70 -2.62 5.73
N LEU A 123 15.80 -2.57 4.40
CA LEU A 123 15.40 -1.41 3.57
C LEU A 123 13.87 -1.32 3.33
N ALA A 124 13.04 -1.86 4.24
CA ALA A 124 11.59 -1.95 4.04
C ALA A 124 10.94 -0.60 3.74
N GLY A 125 11.32 0.45 4.47
CA GLY A 125 10.79 1.80 4.28
C GLY A 125 11.07 2.34 2.87
N GLU A 126 12.33 2.31 2.43
CA GLU A 126 12.74 2.77 1.10
C GLU A 126 12.10 1.97 -0.03
N ILE A 127 11.88 0.66 0.17
CA ILE A 127 11.19 -0.20 -0.79
C ILE A 127 9.71 0.15 -0.86
N MET A 128 9.04 0.36 0.28
CA MET A 128 7.61 0.74 0.31
C MET A 128 7.35 2.13 -0.26
N MET A 129 8.31 3.05 -0.15
CA MET A 129 8.26 4.37 -0.82
C MET A 129 8.57 4.30 -2.32
N GLY A 130 9.01 3.15 -2.85
CA GLY A 130 9.42 2.99 -4.24
C GLY A 130 10.76 3.66 -4.58
N ILE A 131 11.56 4.05 -3.58
CA ILE A 131 12.90 4.65 -3.75
C ILE A 131 13.92 3.58 -4.13
N LYS A 132 13.80 2.39 -3.53
CA LYS A 132 14.64 1.21 -3.77
C LYS A 132 13.79 0.04 -4.25
N LYS A 133 14.38 -0.84 -5.05
CA LYS A 133 13.79 -2.14 -5.41
C LYS A 133 14.28 -3.20 -4.43
N PRO A 134 13.55 -4.33 -4.26
CA PRO A 134 14.01 -5.44 -3.41
C PRO A 134 15.43 -5.92 -3.72
N GLN A 135 15.81 -5.94 -5.00
CA GLN A 135 17.16 -6.30 -5.47
C GLN A 135 18.27 -5.32 -5.05
N ASP A 136 17.94 -4.10 -4.62
CA ASP A 136 18.93 -3.15 -4.10
C ASP A 136 19.29 -3.45 -2.64
N CYS A 137 18.60 -4.40 -1.99
CA CYS A 137 18.86 -4.84 -0.63
C CYS A 137 19.84 -6.02 -0.61
N SER A 138 20.96 -5.88 0.10
CA SER A 138 22.00 -6.92 0.23
C SER A 138 21.52 -8.22 0.86
N HIS A 139 20.43 -8.19 1.64
CA HIS A 139 19.85 -9.36 2.28
C HIS A 139 18.81 -10.09 1.43
N PHE A 140 18.26 -9.43 0.40
CA PHE A 140 17.15 -9.97 -0.39
C PHE A 140 17.55 -11.27 -1.09
N GLY A 141 16.80 -12.34 -0.80
CA GLY A 141 17.01 -13.63 -1.43
C GLY A 141 18.26 -14.40 -0.96
N ARG A 142 18.97 -13.84 0.02
CA ARG A 142 20.08 -14.48 0.75
C ARG A 142 19.57 -14.86 2.14
N ASP A 143 19.79 -13.99 3.12
CA ASP A 143 19.38 -14.20 4.51
C ASP A 143 17.92 -13.74 4.76
N CYS A 144 17.33 -12.99 3.84
CA CYS A 144 15.93 -12.57 3.86
C CYS A 144 15.15 -13.31 2.76
N VAL A 145 14.42 -14.35 3.16
CA VAL A 145 13.58 -15.21 2.31
C VAL A 145 12.22 -15.42 2.98
N PRO A 146 11.17 -15.94 2.29
CA PRO A 146 9.85 -16.10 2.90
C PRO A 146 9.82 -16.92 4.20
N ASP A 147 10.65 -17.97 4.29
CA ASP A 147 10.76 -18.81 5.49
C ASP A 147 11.57 -18.15 6.63
N GLN A 148 12.40 -17.15 6.30
CA GLN A 148 13.20 -16.39 7.26
C GLN A 148 13.16 -14.89 6.89
N PRO A 149 12.02 -14.22 7.10
CA PRO A 149 11.85 -12.86 6.64
C PRO A 149 12.47 -11.86 7.62
N MET A 150 13.29 -10.93 7.12
CA MET A 150 13.90 -9.87 7.94
C MET A 150 13.02 -8.62 8.08
N GLY A 151 11.99 -8.47 7.24
CA GLY A 151 11.12 -7.29 7.24
C GLY A 151 9.74 -7.55 6.66
N ALA A 152 8.78 -6.69 7.00
CA ALA A 152 7.37 -6.83 6.61
C ALA A 152 7.14 -7.07 5.11
N PRO A 153 7.89 -6.43 4.17
CA PRO A 153 7.71 -6.68 2.75
C PRO A 153 8.06 -8.11 2.28
N MET A 154 8.76 -8.91 3.08
CA MET A 154 9.03 -10.34 2.80
C MET A 154 8.01 -11.28 3.49
N VAL A 155 7.35 -10.82 4.56
CA VAL A 155 6.34 -11.61 5.30
C VAL A 155 4.99 -11.63 4.57
N SER A 156 4.57 -10.47 4.07
CA SER A 156 3.23 -10.31 3.49
C SER A 156 3.14 -10.94 2.10
N SER A 157 2.02 -11.61 1.80
CA SER A 157 1.70 -12.06 0.44
C SER A 157 1.53 -10.90 -0.56
N GLU A 158 1.25 -9.70 -0.06
CA GLU A 158 1.17 -8.45 -0.84
C GLU A 158 2.50 -7.66 -0.80
N GLY A 159 3.49 -8.16 -0.05
CA GLY A 159 4.76 -7.50 0.12
C GLY A 159 5.60 -7.49 -1.15
N ALA A 160 6.18 -6.33 -1.48
CA ALA A 160 6.99 -6.17 -2.68
C ALA A 160 8.18 -7.15 -2.73
N CYS A 161 8.86 -7.39 -1.61
CA CYS A 161 9.96 -8.36 -1.56
C CYS A 161 9.47 -9.80 -1.79
N ALA A 162 8.40 -10.22 -1.12
CA ALA A 162 7.83 -11.55 -1.30
C ALA A 162 7.37 -11.79 -2.75
N ALA A 163 6.72 -10.79 -3.37
CA ALA A 163 6.30 -10.85 -4.76
C ALA A 163 7.51 -10.95 -5.72
N TYR A 164 8.53 -10.10 -5.52
CA TYR A 164 9.76 -10.17 -6.29
C TYR A 164 10.43 -11.53 -6.15
N PHE A 165 10.57 -12.04 -4.92
CA PHE A 165 11.17 -13.34 -4.67
C PHE A 165 10.41 -14.43 -5.43
N LYS A 166 9.10 -14.51 -5.25
CA LYS A 166 8.23 -15.52 -5.88
C LYS A 166 8.33 -15.55 -7.41
N TYR A 167 8.42 -14.40 -8.07
CA TYR A 167 8.43 -14.29 -9.53
C TYR A 167 9.83 -14.03 -10.13
N ALA A 168 10.89 -13.96 -9.30
CA ALA A 168 12.28 -13.85 -9.74
C ALA A 168 13.04 -15.19 -9.73
N LEU A 169 12.45 -16.25 -9.18
CA LEU A 169 13.01 -17.60 -9.27
C LEU A 169 12.90 -18.11 -10.71
N ASP A 170 14.00 -18.64 -11.23
CA ASP A 170 14.01 -19.36 -12.50
C ASP A 170 13.31 -20.71 -12.38
N GLY A 171 13.18 -21.45 -13.49
CA GLY A 171 12.53 -22.77 -13.52
C GLY A 171 13.21 -23.85 -12.65
N LYS A 172 14.30 -23.54 -11.95
CA LYS A 172 15.00 -24.41 -11.00
C LYS A 172 14.86 -23.94 -9.55
N GLY A 173 14.14 -22.85 -9.29
CA GLY A 173 13.97 -22.30 -7.94
C GLY A 173 15.15 -21.47 -7.47
N GLU A 174 16.04 -21.01 -8.37
CA GLU A 174 17.15 -20.11 -8.03
C GLU A 174 16.84 -18.69 -8.51
N LEU A 175 17.32 -17.66 -7.80
CA LEU A 175 17.26 -16.29 -8.29
C LEU A 175 18.02 -16.19 -9.62
N SER A 176 17.31 -15.79 -10.68
CA SER A 176 17.88 -15.62 -12.01
C SER A 176 19.13 -14.74 -11.95
N ALA A 177 20.19 -15.07 -12.67
CA ALA A 177 21.50 -14.39 -12.58
C ALA A 177 21.41 -12.86 -12.80
N GLU A 178 20.46 -12.38 -13.60
CA GLU A 178 20.21 -10.95 -13.86
C GLU A 178 19.55 -10.20 -12.68
N LYS A 179 19.08 -10.91 -11.66
CA LYS A 179 18.32 -10.39 -10.50
C LYS A 179 19.00 -10.67 -9.15
N ARG A 180 20.24 -11.16 -9.16
CA ARG A 180 21.06 -11.32 -7.94
C ARG A 180 21.68 -9.96 -7.57
N PRO A 181 21.66 -9.57 -6.28
CA PRO A 181 22.31 -8.35 -5.82
C PRO A 181 23.84 -8.44 -5.93
#